data_AF-A0AAD3Y611-F1
#
_entry.id   AF-A0AAD3Y611-F1
#
_cell.length_a   1.000
_cell.length_b   1.000
_cell.length_c   1.000
_cell.angle_alpha   90.00
_cell.angle_beta   90.00
_cell.angle_gamma   90.00
#
_symmetry.space_group_name_H-M   'P 1'
#
loop_
_entity.id
_entity.type
_entity.pdbx_description
1 polymer ?
#
loop_
_entity_poly.entity_id
_entity_poly.type
_entity_poly.pdbx_seq_one_letter_code
_entity_poly.pdbx_strand_id
1 'polypeptide(L)'
;MLPLFILLKTGQYDIEITHNPVKVDVLDSAVSISSCVDHDLTPKLQNRAPVVGLDFHSGKNGRFGRSTNSLLVLCIDDHCLVVQLKYVDKIPEHLKRFLGDEKICFVGVDVDWKLSRRIPSSPDRLVCKTAVELSHLAARMRQNPGLLNSDLEAVAKEFGVPCELPTSGGCCAPAINYEARVFSDEEVKALVHDAYVCCKIGKSLVVEETPRDSALRRDEALPHDETNN
;
A
#
# COMPACT_ATOMS: atom_id res chain seq x y z
N MET A 1 15.34 19.76 -21.14
CA MET A 1 14.96 19.26 -19.80
C MET A 1 13.75 20.05 -19.35
N LEU A 2 12.65 19.38 -18.98
CA LEU A 2 11.53 20.04 -18.32
C LEU A 2 11.92 20.33 -16.86
N PRO A 3 11.57 21.49 -16.28
CA PRO A 3 11.72 21.75 -14.85
C PRO A 3 11.01 20.69 -13.99
N LEU A 4 11.60 20.34 -12.84
CA LEU A 4 11.07 19.31 -11.93
C LEU A 4 9.60 19.55 -11.52
N PHE A 5 9.22 20.81 -11.26
CA PHE A 5 7.85 21.15 -10.90
C PHE A 5 6.83 20.87 -12.02
N ILE A 6 7.26 20.89 -13.29
CA ILE A 6 6.41 20.53 -14.42
C ILE A 6 6.28 19.00 -14.49
N LEU A 7 7.39 18.28 -14.34
CA LEU A 7 7.41 16.81 -14.34
C LEU A 7 6.53 16.22 -13.23
N LEU A 8 6.52 16.82 -12.05
CA LEU A 8 5.67 16.38 -10.94
C LEU A 8 4.19 16.66 -11.21
N LYS A 9 3.86 17.77 -11.91
CA LYS A 9 2.46 18.08 -12.25
C LYS A 9 1.89 17.21 -13.37
N THR A 10 2.72 16.70 -14.27
CA THR A 10 2.25 15.95 -15.45
C THR A 10 1.75 14.53 -15.14
N GLY A 11 1.95 14.04 -13.92
CA GLY A 11 1.50 12.72 -13.48
C GLY A 11 0.62 12.76 -12.24
N GLN A 12 0.03 13.91 -11.90
CA GLN A 12 -0.82 14.06 -10.72
C GLN A 12 -2.28 13.81 -11.05
N TYR A 13 -2.89 12.96 -10.24
CA TYR A 13 -4.30 12.60 -10.30
C TYR A 13 -4.92 12.82 -8.93
N ASP A 14 -6.08 13.47 -8.91
CA ASP A 14 -6.94 13.56 -7.73
C ASP A 14 -8.16 12.70 -8.01
N ILE A 15 -8.18 11.50 -7.43
CA ILE A 15 -9.24 10.51 -7.63
C ILE A 15 -10.03 10.30 -6.35
N GLU A 16 -11.20 9.66 -6.47
CA GLU A 16 -11.99 9.22 -5.33
C GLU A 16 -12.04 7.69 -5.29
N ILE A 17 -11.67 7.11 -4.15
CA ILE A 17 -11.82 5.68 -3.85
C ILE A 17 -12.75 5.56 -2.65
N THR A 18 -13.90 4.93 -2.86
CA THR A 18 -14.93 4.71 -1.83
C THR A 18 -15.24 5.98 -1.02
N HIS A 19 -15.49 7.09 -1.72
CA HIS A 19 -15.76 8.42 -1.14
C HIS A 19 -14.62 9.11 -0.40
N ASN A 20 -13.40 8.57 -0.49
CA ASN A 20 -12.22 9.24 0.04
C ASN A 20 -11.42 9.86 -1.11
N PRO A 21 -11.05 11.15 -1.03
CA PRO A 21 -10.11 11.73 -1.96
C PRO A 21 -8.74 11.07 -1.78
N VAL A 22 -8.12 10.70 -2.90
CA VAL A 22 -6.80 10.08 -2.94
C VAL A 22 -5.97 10.79 -3.99
N LYS A 23 -4.83 11.32 -3.57
CA LYS A 23 -3.82 11.87 -4.48
C LYS A 23 -2.99 10.73 -5.03
N VAL A 24 -2.75 10.72 -6.34
CA VAL A 24 -1.86 9.76 -6.99
C VAL A 24 -0.82 10.47 -7.84
N ASP A 25 0.45 10.18 -7.60
CA ASP A 25 1.55 10.57 -8.48
C ASP A 25 1.97 9.37 -9.34
N VAL A 26 1.83 9.48 -10.67
CA VAL A 26 2.31 8.51 -11.65
C VAL A 26 3.62 9.02 -12.25
N LEU A 27 4.74 8.38 -11.91
CA LEU A 27 6.08 8.89 -12.20
C LEU A 27 6.92 7.89 -13.00
N ASP A 28 7.67 8.41 -13.96
CA ASP A 28 8.44 7.63 -14.92
C ASP A 28 9.94 8.01 -14.96
N SER A 29 10.36 8.98 -14.13
CA SER A 29 11.75 9.49 -14.08
C SER A 29 12.38 9.37 -12.69
N ALA A 30 13.67 9.08 -12.64
CA ALA A 30 14.40 8.87 -11.40
C ALA A 30 14.40 10.08 -10.44
N VAL A 31 14.41 11.30 -11.01
CA VAL A 31 14.44 12.55 -10.25
C VAL A 31 13.08 12.80 -9.59
N SER A 32 11.99 12.68 -10.36
CA SER A 32 10.63 12.85 -9.83
C SER A 32 10.31 11.81 -8.75
N ILE A 33 10.70 10.55 -8.99
CA ILE A 33 10.50 9.47 -8.02
C ILE A 33 11.26 9.76 -6.71
N SER A 34 12.54 10.15 -6.80
CA SER A 34 13.32 10.50 -5.59
C SER A 34 12.66 11.64 -4.82
N SER A 35 12.26 12.70 -5.52
CA SER A 35 11.59 13.85 -4.93
C SER A 35 10.30 13.46 -4.21
N CYS A 36 9.45 12.65 -4.85
CA CYS A 36 8.18 12.22 -4.27
C CYS A 36 8.38 11.32 -3.04
N VAL A 37 9.33 10.39 -3.10
CA VAL A 37 9.67 9.53 -1.96
C VAL A 37 10.13 10.36 -0.76
N ASP A 38 11.07 11.29 -0.96
CA ASP A 38 11.68 12.04 0.14
C ASP A 38 10.77 13.14 0.70
N HIS A 39 10.01 13.83 -0.17
CA HIS A 39 9.27 15.02 0.20
C HIS A 39 7.76 14.81 0.37
N ASP A 40 7.18 13.77 -0.23
CA ASP A 40 5.74 13.54 -0.13
C ASP A 40 5.40 12.29 0.69
N LEU A 41 6.08 11.16 0.44
CA LEU A 41 5.79 9.90 1.12
C LEU A 41 6.47 9.77 2.49
N THR A 42 7.78 10.01 2.56
CA THR A 42 8.56 9.86 3.81
C THR A 42 8.00 10.71 4.96
N PRO A 43 7.59 11.97 4.76
CA PRO A 43 7.01 12.78 5.83
C PRO A 43 5.67 12.26 6.38
N LYS A 44 4.97 11.36 5.66
CA LYS A 44 3.74 10.70 6.11
C LYS A 44 4.00 9.49 7.02
N LEU A 45 5.25 9.04 7.18
CA LEU A 45 5.60 7.87 8.01
C LEU A 45 5.65 8.16 9.53
N GLN A 46 4.80 9.05 10.05
CA GLN A 46 4.93 9.61 11.41
C GLN A 46 4.56 8.65 12.56
N ASN A 47 4.06 7.46 12.25
CA ASN A 47 3.63 6.46 13.25
C ASN A 47 4.79 5.58 13.74
N ARG A 48 4.65 4.98 14.94
CA ARG A 48 5.67 4.06 15.50
C ARG A 48 5.93 2.82 14.63
N ALA A 49 4.95 2.43 13.83
CA ALA A 49 5.03 1.36 12.85
C ALA A 49 4.29 1.82 11.58
N PRO A 50 4.97 2.56 10.69
CA PRO A 50 4.33 3.06 9.48
C PRO A 50 3.99 1.90 8.54
N VAL A 51 2.78 1.94 8.01
CA VAL A 51 2.26 0.94 7.07
C VAL A 51 2.15 1.57 5.68
N VAL A 52 2.66 0.86 4.69
CA VAL A 52 2.60 1.22 3.28
C VAL A 52 1.93 0.08 2.52
N GLY A 53 0.85 0.39 1.81
CA GLY A 53 0.24 -0.53 0.86
C GLY A 53 1.15 -0.76 -0.33
N LEU A 54 1.27 -2.01 -0.78
CA LEU A 54 2.20 -2.43 -1.83
C LEU A 54 1.48 -3.27 -2.88
N ASP A 55 1.64 -2.92 -4.16
CA ASP A 55 1.21 -3.75 -5.26
C ASP A 55 2.16 -3.67 -6.47
N PHE A 56 2.09 -4.68 -7.35
CA PHE A 56 2.87 -4.78 -8.57
C PHE A 56 2.03 -5.25 -9.75
N HIS A 57 1.93 -4.39 -10.75
CA HIS A 57 1.30 -4.72 -12.02
C HIS A 57 2.33 -5.05 -13.09
N SER A 58 1.93 -5.89 -14.06
CA SER A 58 2.83 -6.31 -15.15
C SER A 58 2.04 -6.67 -16.40
N GLY A 59 2.45 -6.13 -17.56
CA GLY A 59 1.87 -6.47 -18.86
C GLY A 59 2.30 -7.85 -19.37
N LYS A 60 1.38 -8.60 -19.99
CA LYS A 60 1.61 -9.95 -20.54
C LYS A 60 2.31 -9.94 -21.92
N ASN A 61 3.39 -9.16 -22.12
CA ASN A 61 3.97 -8.97 -23.46
C ASN A 61 5.41 -9.48 -23.62
N GLY A 62 5.73 -10.68 -23.13
CA GLY A 62 7.03 -11.31 -23.39
C GLY A 62 6.92 -12.79 -23.73
N ARG A 63 7.44 -13.22 -24.89
CA ARG A 63 7.54 -14.64 -25.34
C ARG A 63 8.40 -15.55 -24.43
N PHE A 64 8.85 -15.07 -23.26
CA PHE A 64 9.74 -15.79 -22.35
C PHE A 64 9.50 -15.46 -20.86
N GLY A 65 8.30 -15.00 -20.47
CA GLY A 65 7.98 -14.76 -19.05
C GLY A 65 8.72 -13.57 -18.40
N ARG A 66 9.37 -12.72 -19.20
CA ARG A 66 9.96 -11.46 -18.75
C ARG A 66 8.96 -10.34 -18.99
N SER A 67 8.37 -9.80 -17.91
CA SER A 67 7.57 -8.57 -18.00
C SER A 67 8.48 -7.40 -18.37
N THR A 68 8.22 -6.74 -19.48
CA THR A 68 8.95 -5.52 -19.90
C THR A 68 8.31 -4.25 -19.37
N ASN A 69 7.07 -4.34 -18.87
CA ASN A 69 6.32 -3.19 -18.38
C ASN A 69 5.74 -3.56 -17.02
N SER A 70 6.48 -3.17 -15.99
CA SER A 70 6.08 -3.38 -14.61
C SER A 70 5.79 -2.03 -13.97
N LEU A 71 4.72 -1.99 -13.19
CA LEU A 71 4.37 -0.85 -12.35
C LEU A 71 4.55 -1.27 -10.90
N LEU A 72 5.26 -0.46 -10.12
CA LEU A 72 5.27 -0.55 -8.66
C LEU A 72 4.24 0.45 -8.14
N VAL A 73 3.42 0.02 -7.19
CA VAL A 73 2.43 0.87 -6.53
C VAL A 73 2.71 0.88 -5.03
N LEU A 74 2.78 2.09 -4.46
CA LEU A 74 2.93 2.34 -3.04
C LEU A 74 1.82 3.26 -2.57
N CYS A 75 1.14 2.96 -1.48
CA CYS A 75 0.08 3.82 -0.92
C CYS A 75 0.29 4.07 0.57
N ILE A 76 0.18 5.33 0.99
CA ILE A 76 0.29 5.77 2.38
C ILE A 76 -0.86 6.73 2.68
N ASP A 77 -1.78 6.29 3.53
CA ASP A 77 -3.01 7.03 3.84
C ASP A 77 -3.88 7.29 2.60
N ASP A 78 -3.81 8.50 2.09
CA ASP A 78 -4.57 9.10 1.00
C ASP A 78 -3.67 9.48 -0.17
N HIS A 79 -2.41 9.02 -0.16
CA HIS A 79 -1.43 9.33 -1.19
C HIS A 79 -0.80 8.05 -1.73
N CYS A 80 -0.99 7.81 -3.03
CA CYS A 80 -0.35 6.72 -3.74
C CYS A 80 0.72 7.21 -4.75
N LEU A 81 1.75 6.41 -4.95
CA LEU A 81 2.78 6.57 -5.95
C LEU A 81 2.76 5.36 -6.87
N VAL A 82 2.58 5.60 -8.16
CA VAL A 82 2.73 4.60 -9.23
C VAL A 82 4.03 4.87 -9.96
N VAL A 83 4.96 3.91 -9.93
CA VAL A 83 6.25 4.01 -10.61
C VAL A 83 6.24 3.19 -11.88
N GLN A 84 6.41 3.85 -13.03
CA GLN A 84 6.48 3.20 -14.33
C GLN A 84 7.90 2.68 -14.61
N LEU A 85 8.27 1.55 -14.01
CA LEU A 85 9.64 1.02 -13.99
C LEU A 85 10.27 0.85 -15.38
N LYS A 86 9.46 0.66 -16.43
CA LYS A 86 9.92 0.57 -17.82
C LYS A 86 10.70 1.79 -18.29
N TYR A 87 10.27 2.98 -17.88
CA TYR A 87 10.80 4.25 -18.40
C TYR A 87 11.87 4.86 -17.50
N VAL A 88 12.15 4.21 -16.36
CA VAL A 88 13.15 4.65 -15.40
C VAL A 88 14.50 4.07 -15.81
N ASP A 89 15.41 4.92 -16.29
CA ASP A 89 16.74 4.50 -16.74
C ASP A 89 17.54 3.73 -15.66
N LYS A 90 17.40 4.17 -14.40
CA LYS A 90 17.98 3.53 -13.23
C LYS A 90 17.08 3.73 -12.03
N ILE A 91 16.80 2.64 -11.31
CA ILE A 91 16.01 2.69 -10.08
C ILE A 91 16.69 3.64 -9.08
N PRO A 92 15.99 4.68 -8.59
CA PRO A 92 16.57 5.64 -7.68
C PRO A 92 16.96 5.01 -6.35
N GLU A 93 18.10 5.44 -5.82
CA GLU A 93 18.58 4.97 -4.52
C GLU A 93 17.63 5.35 -3.38
N HIS A 94 16.94 6.50 -3.46
CA HIS A 94 15.92 6.91 -2.49
C HIS A 94 14.77 5.91 -2.42
N LEU A 95 14.27 5.44 -3.58
CA LEU A 95 13.25 4.39 -3.64
C LEU A 95 13.77 3.06 -3.07
N LYS A 96 15.01 2.67 -3.39
CA LYS A 96 15.63 1.44 -2.84
C LYS A 96 15.75 1.50 -1.32
N ARG A 97 16.20 2.62 -0.77
CA ARG A 97 16.30 2.84 0.68
C ARG A 97 14.93 2.82 1.35
N PHE A 98 13.94 3.46 0.74
CA PHE A 98 12.57 3.47 1.24
C PHE A 98 12.00 2.05 1.34
N LEU A 99 12.09 1.24 0.26
CA LEU A 99 11.64 -0.15 0.26
C LEU A 99 12.47 -1.07 1.18
N GLY A 100 13.72 -0.70 1.42
CA GLY A 100 14.66 -1.43 2.27
C GLY A 100 14.64 -1.01 3.75
N ASP A 101 13.81 -0.03 4.14
CA ASP A 101 13.69 0.42 5.52
C ASP A 101 12.90 -0.59 6.34
N GLU A 102 13.60 -1.25 7.27
CA GLU A 102 13.04 -2.30 8.12
C GLU A 102 12.06 -1.77 9.18
N LYS A 103 11.93 -0.44 9.32
CA LYS A 103 10.92 0.18 10.18
C LYS A 103 9.55 0.27 9.51
N ILE A 104 9.49 0.15 8.18
CA ILE A 104 8.24 0.27 7.43
C ILE A 104 7.64 -1.13 7.24
N CYS A 105 6.36 -1.27 7.51
CA CYS A 105 5.61 -2.49 7.19
C CYS A 105 4.95 -2.33 5.82
N PHE A 106 5.41 -3.10 4.83
CA PHE A 106 4.82 -3.09 3.49
C PHE A 106 3.79 -4.21 3.40
N VAL A 107 2.53 -3.87 3.11
CA VAL A 107 1.42 -4.82 3.12
C VAL A 107 0.79 -4.90 1.75
N GLY A 108 0.60 -6.10 1.21
CA GLY A 108 -0.02 -6.31 -0.08
C GLY A 108 -0.63 -7.71 -0.23
N VAL A 109 -1.12 -8.00 -1.43
CA VAL A 109 -1.64 -9.32 -1.81
C VAL A 109 -0.73 -9.97 -2.86
N ASP A 110 -0.48 -11.27 -2.69
CA ASP A 110 0.44 -12.07 -3.51
C ASP A 110 1.86 -11.48 -3.57
N VAL A 111 2.33 -10.90 -2.47
CA VAL A 111 3.55 -10.09 -2.47
C VAL A 111 4.78 -10.94 -2.78
N ASP A 112 4.90 -12.11 -2.15
CA ASP A 112 6.00 -13.04 -2.37
C ASP A 112 6.07 -13.50 -3.84
N TRP A 113 4.92 -13.80 -4.42
CA TRP A 113 4.81 -14.19 -5.83
C TRP A 113 5.23 -13.04 -6.76
N LYS A 114 4.74 -11.83 -6.50
CA LYS A 114 5.01 -10.63 -7.31
C LYS A 114 6.48 -10.23 -7.21
N LEU A 115 7.08 -10.20 -6.01
CA LEU A 115 8.49 -9.85 -5.81
C LEU A 115 9.46 -10.87 -6.41
N SER A 116 9.15 -12.17 -6.30
CA SER A 116 10.06 -13.24 -6.76
C SER A 116 10.04 -13.47 -8.27
N ARG A 117 8.91 -13.23 -8.95
CA ARG A 117 8.74 -13.57 -10.38
C ARG A 117 8.59 -12.38 -11.32
N ARG A 118 8.16 -11.21 -10.84
CA ARG A 118 7.87 -10.05 -11.71
C ARG A 118 8.98 -8.99 -11.70
N ILE A 119 9.91 -9.07 -10.76
CA ILE A 119 11.10 -8.20 -10.72
C ILE A 119 12.27 -9.01 -11.28
N PRO A 120 12.84 -8.62 -12.45
CA PRO A 120 13.95 -9.35 -13.04
C PRO A 120 15.12 -9.49 -12.06
N SER A 121 15.78 -10.66 -12.06
CA SER A 121 17.06 -10.87 -11.38
C SER A 121 18.14 -10.03 -12.06
N SER A 122 18.21 -8.74 -11.71
CA SER A 122 19.27 -7.81 -12.08
C SER A 122 19.97 -7.31 -10.81
N PRO A 123 21.22 -6.82 -10.89
CA PRO A 123 21.89 -6.18 -9.76
C PRO A 123 21.15 -4.93 -9.22
N ASP A 124 20.19 -4.40 -9.99
CA ASP A 124 19.33 -3.28 -9.62
C ASP A 124 17.93 -3.72 -9.13
N ARG A 125 17.79 -4.95 -8.61
CA ARG A 125 16.50 -5.45 -8.10
C ARG A 125 15.95 -4.57 -6.97
N LEU A 126 14.66 -4.28 -7.01
CA LEU A 126 13.93 -3.76 -5.84
C LEU A 126 13.83 -4.87 -4.79
N VAL A 127 14.28 -4.59 -3.58
CA VAL A 127 14.14 -5.50 -2.44
C VAL A 127 13.26 -4.80 -1.42
N CYS A 128 12.11 -5.40 -1.13
CA CYS A 128 11.26 -4.99 -0.03
C CYS A 128 11.46 -5.98 1.12
N LYS A 129 12.19 -5.58 2.15
CA LYS A 129 12.64 -6.50 3.22
C LYS A 129 11.52 -6.89 4.19
N THR A 130 10.55 -6.01 4.33
CA THR A 130 9.45 -6.08 5.31
C THR A 130 8.09 -6.14 4.62
N ALA A 131 8.08 -6.73 3.42
CA ALA A 131 6.86 -7.10 2.70
C ALA A 131 6.13 -8.23 3.44
N VAL A 132 4.83 -8.06 3.63
CA VAL A 132 3.95 -9.01 4.33
C VAL A 132 2.68 -9.23 3.52
N GLU A 133 2.29 -10.49 3.43
CA GLU A 133 1.02 -10.91 2.84
C GLU A 133 -0.15 -10.51 3.77
N LEU A 134 -1.08 -9.70 3.26
CA LEU A 134 -2.18 -9.12 4.04
C LEU A 134 -3.02 -10.20 4.74
N SER A 135 -3.40 -11.26 4.00
CA SER A 135 -4.22 -12.35 4.52
C SER A 135 -3.56 -13.07 5.70
N HIS A 136 -2.23 -13.22 5.67
CA HIS A 136 -1.46 -13.84 6.74
C HIS A 136 -1.37 -12.93 7.96
N LEU A 137 -1.16 -11.63 7.77
CA LEU A 137 -1.16 -10.66 8.85
C LEU A 137 -2.53 -10.59 9.53
N ALA A 138 -3.59 -10.50 8.73
CA ALA A 138 -4.97 -10.49 9.19
C ALA A 138 -5.34 -11.75 10.00
N ALA A 139 -5.02 -12.94 9.49
CA ALA A 139 -5.28 -14.21 10.15
C ALA A 139 -4.62 -14.28 11.55
N ARG A 140 -3.38 -13.80 11.67
CA ARG A 140 -2.65 -13.78 12.94
C ARG A 140 -3.26 -12.79 13.92
N MET A 141 -3.59 -11.58 13.47
CA MET A 141 -4.13 -10.54 14.35
C MET A 141 -5.54 -10.86 14.84
N ARG A 142 -6.39 -11.45 13.99
CA ARG A 142 -7.76 -11.86 14.37
C ARG A 142 -7.84 -13.27 14.96
N GLN A 143 -6.72 -13.99 15.07
CA GLN A 143 -6.67 -15.40 15.47
C GLN A 143 -7.66 -16.27 14.66
N ASN A 144 -7.85 -15.92 13.38
CA ASN A 144 -8.83 -16.54 12.50
C ASN A 144 -8.10 -17.25 11.35
N PRO A 145 -7.89 -18.58 11.43
CA PRO A 145 -7.22 -19.32 10.37
C PRO A 145 -8.02 -19.35 9.06
N GLY A 146 -9.32 -19.05 9.08
CA GLY A 146 -10.15 -18.97 7.87
C GLY A 146 -9.73 -17.84 6.92
N LEU A 147 -8.98 -16.85 7.40
CA LEU A 147 -8.43 -15.77 6.59
C LEU A 147 -7.17 -16.16 5.83
N LEU A 148 -6.54 -17.30 6.16
CA LEU A 148 -5.38 -17.79 5.43
C LEU A 148 -5.77 -18.08 3.98
N ASN A 149 -5.13 -17.39 3.03
CA ASN A 149 -5.43 -17.47 1.59
C ASN A 149 -6.79 -16.88 1.17
N SER A 150 -7.43 -16.08 2.03
CA SER A 150 -8.57 -15.24 1.59
C SER A 150 -8.09 -14.17 0.60
N ASP A 151 -8.95 -13.85 -0.36
CA ASP A 151 -8.74 -12.72 -1.26
C ASP A 151 -8.90 -11.38 -0.53
N LEU A 152 -8.56 -10.29 -1.23
CA LEU A 152 -8.61 -8.94 -0.68
C LEU A 152 -10.03 -8.56 -0.23
N GLU A 153 -11.06 -8.97 -0.96
CA GLU A 153 -12.46 -8.62 -0.65
C GLU A 153 -12.91 -9.30 0.64
N ALA A 154 -12.63 -10.59 0.81
CA ALA A 154 -12.96 -11.33 2.03
C ALA A 154 -12.22 -10.76 3.25
N VAL A 155 -10.94 -10.40 3.11
CA VAL A 155 -10.20 -9.75 4.20
C VAL A 155 -10.78 -8.36 4.47
N ALA A 156 -11.03 -7.55 3.45
CA ALA A 156 -11.57 -6.20 3.64
C ALA A 156 -12.94 -6.22 4.35
N LYS A 157 -13.80 -7.17 4.00
CA LYS A 157 -15.09 -7.41 4.66
C LYS A 157 -14.94 -7.72 6.14
N GLU A 158 -13.98 -8.57 6.52
CA GLU A 158 -13.69 -8.91 7.92
C GLU A 158 -13.28 -7.66 8.74
N PHE A 159 -12.60 -6.71 8.11
CA PHE A 159 -12.14 -5.47 8.76
C PHE A 159 -13.08 -4.27 8.54
N GLY A 160 -14.23 -4.47 7.90
CA GLY A 160 -15.18 -3.40 7.61
C GLY A 160 -14.63 -2.31 6.69
N VAL A 161 -13.62 -2.63 5.87
CA VAL A 161 -13.03 -1.71 4.91
C VAL A 161 -13.74 -1.86 3.56
N PRO A 162 -14.27 -0.78 2.96
CA PRO A 162 -14.83 -0.82 1.62
C PRO A 162 -13.79 -1.30 0.59
N CYS A 163 -14.16 -2.26 -0.26
CA CYS A 163 -13.28 -2.91 -1.24
C CYS A 163 -14.01 -3.16 -2.56
N GLU A 164 -14.92 -2.26 -2.93
CA GLU A 164 -15.57 -2.33 -4.23
C GLU A 164 -14.59 -1.88 -5.31
N LEU A 165 -14.32 -2.78 -6.26
CA LEU A 165 -13.49 -2.45 -7.41
C LEU A 165 -14.07 -1.24 -8.14
N PRO A 166 -13.22 -0.28 -8.56
CA PRO A 166 -13.65 0.84 -9.39
C PRO A 166 -14.10 0.28 -10.75
N THR A 167 -15.41 0.11 -10.91
CA THR A 167 -16.03 -0.41 -12.12
C THR A 167 -16.69 0.73 -12.88
N SER A 168 -16.30 0.92 -14.14
CA SER A 168 -16.88 1.94 -15.02
C SER A 168 -18.20 1.44 -15.63
N GLY A 169 -19.22 1.21 -14.79
CA GLY A 169 -20.56 0.80 -15.25
C GLY A 169 -20.67 -0.61 -15.84
N GLY A 170 -19.71 -1.50 -15.57
CA GLY A 170 -19.73 -2.91 -15.97
C GLY A 170 -19.07 -3.83 -14.93
N CYS A 171 -19.20 -5.15 -15.04
CA CYS A 171 -18.76 -6.12 -14.01
C CYS A 171 -17.23 -6.31 -13.86
N CYS A 172 -16.39 -5.53 -14.57
CA CYS A 172 -14.96 -5.74 -14.64
C CYS A 172 -14.18 -4.42 -14.45
N ALA A 173 -12.99 -4.51 -13.87
CA ALA A 173 -12.01 -3.43 -13.84
C ALA A 173 -11.62 -2.98 -15.27
N PRO A 174 -11.23 -1.71 -15.47
CA PRO A 174 -10.82 -1.22 -16.79
C PRO A 174 -9.61 -2.01 -17.33
N ALA A 175 -9.57 -2.18 -18.65
CA ALA A 175 -8.43 -2.79 -19.31
C ALA A 175 -7.25 -1.81 -19.31
N ILE A 176 -6.21 -2.10 -18.51
CA ILE A 176 -5.05 -1.22 -18.36
C ILE A 176 -4.06 -1.42 -19.51
N ASN A 177 -3.72 -0.33 -20.20
CA ASN A 177 -2.61 -0.33 -21.15
C ASN A 177 -1.26 -0.10 -20.44
N TYR A 178 -0.57 -1.17 -20.07
CA TYR A 178 0.75 -1.10 -19.40
C TYR A 178 1.87 -0.44 -20.24
N GLU A 179 1.62 -0.11 -21.51
CA GLU A 179 2.52 0.64 -22.39
C GLU A 179 2.24 2.15 -22.42
N ALA A 180 1.16 2.60 -21.77
CA ALA A 180 0.80 4.01 -21.73
C ALA A 180 1.72 4.77 -20.75
N ARG A 181 2.05 6.02 -21.09
CA ARG A 181 2.71 6.98 -20.18
C ARG A 181 1.73 7.84 -19.40
N VAL A 182 0.48 7.88 -19.84
CA VAL A 182 -0.60 8.65 -19.24
C VAL A 182 -1.80 7.72 -19.17
N PHE A 183 -2.35 7.58 -17.97
CA PHE A 183 -3.53 6.75 -17.68
C PHE A 183 -4.77 7.63 -17.51
N SER A 184 -5.96 7.06 -17.68
CA SER A 184 -7.21 7.72 -17.25
C SER A 184 -7.40 7.62 -15.72
N ASP A 185 -8.30 8.42 -15.16
CA ASP A 185 -8.64 8.35 -13.73
C ASP A 185 -9.14 6.95 -13.33
N GLU A 186 -9.89 6.28 -14.19
CA GLU A 186 -10.38 4.91 -13.97
C GLU A 186 -9.23 3.90 -13.96
N GLU A 187 -8.28 4.01 -14.89
CA GLU A 187 -7.08 3.17 -14.90
C GLU A 187 -6.23 3.41 -13.65
N VAL A 188 -6.03 4.67 -13.25
CA VAL A 188 -5.29 5.01 -12.03
C VAL A 188 -5.99 4.47 -10.78
N LYS A 189 -7.32 4.62 -10.67
CA LYS A 189 -8.12 4.03 -9.59
C LYS A 189 -7.90 2.53 -9.51
N ALA A 190 -7.99 1.82 -10.65
CA ALA A 190 -7.80 0.38 -10.69
C ALA A 190 -6.37 -0.04 -10.33
N LEU A 191 -5.36 0.72 -10.75
CA LEU A 191 -3.95 0.45 -10.44
C LEU A 191 -3.64 0.57 -8.95
N VAL A 192 -4.21 1.57 -8.27
CA VAL A 192 -3.89 1.84 -6.86
C VAL A 192 -4.82 1.18 -5.85
N HIS A 193 -5.97 0.67 -6.30
CA HIS A 193 -7.03 0.13 -5.44
C HIS A 193 -6.49 -0.89 -4.42
N ASP A 194 -5.82 -1.94 -4.87
CA ASP A 194 -5.40 -3.03 -3.99
C ASP A 194 -4.37 -2.57 -2.96
N ALA A 195 -3.38 -1.77 -3.38
CA ALA A 195 -2.41 -1.16 -2.47
C ALA A 195 -3.09 -0.22 -1.47
N TYR A 196 -4.05 0.60 -1.91
CA TYR A 196 -4.79 1.50 -1.03
C TYR A 196 -5.59 0.75 0.04
N VAL A 197 -6.35 -0.27 -0.35
CA VAL A 197 -7.12 -1.11 0.59
C VAL A 197 -6.19 -1.84 1.55
N CYS A 198 -5.08 -2.41 1.06
CA CYS A 198 -4.06 -3.03 1.90
C CYS A 198 -3.47 -2.05 2.92
N CYS A 199 -3.21 -0.80 2.53
CA CYS A 199 -2.74 0.23 3.45
C CYS A 199 -3.77 0.51 4.56
N LYS A 200 -5.06 0.63 4.22
CA LYS A 200 -6.12 0.91 5.20
C LYS A 200 -6.30 -0.23 6.20
N ILE A 201 -6.33 -1.48 5.72
CA ILE A 201 -6.44 -2.66 6.59
C ILE A 201 -5.16 -2.84 7.40
N GLY A 202 -3.98 -2.72 6.78
CA GLY A 202 -2.70 -2.83 7.48
C GLY A 202 -2.58 -1.80 8.63
N LYS A 203 -3.09 -0.59 8.44
CA LYS A 203 -3.12 0.43 9.51
C LYS A 203 -4.06 0.04 10.65
N SER A 204 -5.26 -0.47 10.37
CA SER A 204 -6.16 -0.92 11.44
C SER A 204 -5.55 -2.06 12.25
N LEU A 205 -4.80 -2.96 11.61
CA LEU A 205 -4.08 -4.05 12.25
C LEU A 205 -2.96 -3.58 13.20
N VAL A 206 -2.24 -2.52 12.83
CA VAL A 206 -1.09 -2.01 13.62
C VAL A 206 -1.53 -1.03 14.72
N VAL A 207 -2.66 -0.35 14.56
CA VAL A 207 -3.22 0.58 15.57
C VAL A 207 -3.91 -0.17 16.72
N GLU A 208 -4.32 -1.42 16.54
CA GLU A 208 -4.98 -2.24 17.59
C GLU A 208 -4.05 -2.61 18.78
N GLU A 209 -2.78 -2.20 18.81
CA GLU A 209 -1.88 -2.32 19.98
C GLU A 209 -2.08 -1.24 21.07
N THR A 210 -3.25 -0.62 21.16
CA THR A 210 -3.65 0.05 22.41
C THR A 210 -4.40 -0.95 23.29
N PRO A 211 -3.88 -1.33 24.47
CA PRO A 211 -4.55 -2.28 25.34
C PRO A 211 -5.97 -1.81 25.65
N ARG A 212 -6.97 -2.64 25.33
CA ARG A 212 -8.25 -2.60 26.04
C ARG A 212 -8.03 -3.16 27.44
N ASP A 213 -7.48 -2.35 28.33
CA ASP A 213 -7.40 -2.60 29.77
C ASP A 213 -7.51 -1.21 30.43
N SER A 214 -8.36 -0.92 31.40
CA SER A 214 -9.08 -1.77 32.35
C SER A 214 -10.18 -0.91 32.99
N ALA A 215 -11.45 -1.21 32.75
CA ALA A 215 -12.55 -0.57 33.48
C ALA A 215 -13.70 -1.56 33.65
N LEU A 216 -13.42 -2.71 34.26
CA LEU A 216 -14.41 -3.51 34.98
C LEU A 216 -13.65 -4.52 35.83
N ARG A 217 -13.99 -4.55 37.13
CA ARG A 217 -13.46 -5.38 38.23
C ARG A 217 -12.35 -4.76 39.08
N ARG A 218 -12.78 -3.90 39.99
CA ARG A 218 -12.69 -4.23 41.42
C ARG A 218 -13.86 -3.59 42.17
N ASP A 219 -14.81 -4.46 42.51
CA ASP A 219 -15.86 -4.23 43.48
C ASP A 219 -15.24 -3.95 44.87
N GLU A 220 -15.94 -3.08 45.60
CA GLU A 220 -16.14 -3.06 47.05
C GLU A 220 -14.91 -2.93 47.97
N ALA A 221 -14.57 -1.69 48.31
CA ALA A 221 -14.05 -1.36 49.63
C ALA A 221 -15.20 -0.79 50.48
N LEU A 222 -15.67 -1.59 51.44
CA LEU A 222 -16.54 -1.15 52.55
C LEU A 222 -15.80 -0.13 53.44
N PRO A 223 -16.50 0.84 54.04
CA PRO A 223 -15.89 1.81 54.95
C PRO A 223 -15.71 1.18 56.33
N HIS A 224 -14.48 1.21 56.86
CA HIS A 224 -14.27 1.06 58.30
C HIS A 224 -14.43 2.43 58.96
N ASP A 225 -15.56 2.55 59.65
CA ASP A 225 -15.88 3.54 60.67
C ASP A 225 -14.98 3.27 61.90
N GLU A 226 -14.01 4.15 62.15
CA GLU A 226 -13.33 4.21 63.45
C GLU A 226 -13.91 5.37 64.25
N THR A 227 -14.96 5.04 65.02
CA THR A 227 -15.35 5.79 66.20
C THR A 227 -14.77 5.13 67.45
N ASN A 228 -13.93 5.90 68.15
CA ASN A 228 -13.91 6.04 69.61
C ASN A 228 -13.63 4.80 70.49
N ASN A 229 -12.40 4.68 71.01
CA ASN A 229 -12.12 4.57 72.46
C ASN A 229 -10.63 4.78 72.77
#